data_AF-A0A661XCT6-F1
#
_entry.id   AF-A0A661XCT6-F1
#
_cell.length_a   1.000
_cell.length_b   1.000
_cell.length_c   1.000
_cell.angle_alpha   90.00
_cell.angle_beta   90.00
_cell.angle_gamma   90.00
#
_symmetry.space_group_name_H-M   'P 1'
#
loop_
_entity.id
_entity.type
_entity.pdbx_description
1 polymer ?
#
loop_
_entity_poly.entity_id
_entity_poly.type
_entity_poly.pdbx_seq_one_letter_code
_entity_poly.pdbx_strand_id
1 'polypeptide(L)'
;MKYLGIDENGYGPKIGPLVITGCATEKLFYVPCAIDSKKIFKRNLKGYETLEEIALKVILASDYKEGFLDEFSPPYWIKKFPEPFEFPFKIKTFIIDVKNFNEEIKFKKKSELNFSYFLKIIDELKNDRMEVFCGKIGGAKRIYREWFEKFFDDIEVLKEKEEESVYKVKKDGISFKISFLLNAEDRFFLCALSSIVGKYLREIKMLEISKKLGFESKIPYFSGYSDKKTEDIIRRFKNIEIRIK
;
A
#
# COMPACT_ATOMS: atom_id res chain seq x y z
N MET A 1 18.89 6.80 1.67
CA MET A 1 17.56 7.24 2.11
C MET A 1 17.49 7.06 3.61
N LYS A 2 17.07 8.09 4.34
CA LYS A 2 17.08 8.10 5.81
C LYS A 2 15.72 7.75 6.42
N TYR A 3 14.64 7.96 5.68
CA TYR A 3 13.28 7.75 6.16
C TYR A 3 12.50 6.89 5.16
N LEU A 4 11.72 5.95 5.66
CA LEU A 4 10.84 5.08 4.88
C LEU A 4 9.46 5.05 5.52
N GLY A 5 8.42 5.38 4.76
CA GLY A 5 7.03 5.10 5.12
C GLY A 5 6.52 3.88 4.36
N ILE A 6 5.72 3.04 4.99
CA ILE A 6 5.08 1.88 4.36
C ILE A 6 3.59 1.85 4.74
N ASP A 7 2.74 1.56 3.77
CA ASP A 7 1.31 1.35 3.98
C ASP A 7 0.74 0.26 3.05
N GLU A 8 -0.44 -0.27 3.40
CA GLU A 8 -1.20 -1.20 2.57
C GLU A 8 -2.56 -0.66 2.12
N ASN A 9 -2.99 -1.07 0.92
CA ASN A 9 -4.29 -0.75 0.38
C ASN A 9 -4.94 -2.02 -0.19
N GLY A 10 -6.22 -2.23 0.10
CA GLY A 10 -6.92 -3.44 -0.33
C GLY A 10 -6.81 -4.63 0.63
N TYR A 11 -6.50 -4.38 1.92
CA TYR A 11 -6.54 -5.44 2.94
C TYR A 11 -7.98 -5.86 3.31
N GLY A 12 -8.95 -4.95 3.41
CA GLY A 12 -10.34 -5.28 3.78
C GLY A 12 -11.25 -5.90 2.70
N PRO A 13 -11.13 -5.54 1.40
CA PRO A 13 -12.00 -6.02 0.33
C PRO A 13 -12.12 -7.54 0.20
N LYS A 14 -13.25 -7.98 -0.35
CA LYS A 14 -13.52 -9.34 -0.83
C LYS A 14 -12.97 -9.59 -2.25
N ILE A 15 -12.89 -8.54 -3.06
CA ILE A 15 -12.38 -8.57 -4.44
C ILE A 15 -11.39 -7.42 -4.64
N GLY A 16 -10.38 -7.67 -5.47
CA GLY A 16 -9.37 -6.70 -5.85
C GLY A 16 -8.00 -7.08 -5.30
N PRO A 17 -6.94 -6.41 -5.76
CA PRO A 17 -5.60 -6.70 -5.30
C PRO A 17 -5.37 -6.13 -3.89
N LEU A 18 -4.43 -6.75 -3.19
CA LEU A 18 -3.73 -6.15 -2.06
C LEU A 18 -2.49 -5.44 -2.62
N VAL A 19 -2.32 -4.16 -2.30
CA VAL A 19 -1.17 -3.36 -2.71
C VAL A 19 -0.41 -2.94 -1.46
N ILE A 20 0.89 -3.21 -1.42
CA ILE A 20 1.79 -2.73 -0.37
C ILE A 20 2.77 -1.77 -1.01
N THR A 21 2.93 -0.58 -0.46
CA THR A 21 3.80 0.45 -1.02
C THR A 21 4.71 1.02 0.06
N GLY A 22 5.97 1.26 -0.29
CA GLY A 22 6.94 1.96 0.53
C GLY A 22 7.53 3.14 -0.23
N CYS A 23 7.54 4.31 0.42
CA CYS A 23 8.15 5.54 -0.08
C CYS A 23 9.29 5.97 0.83
N ALA A 24 10.50 6.09 0.28
CA ALA A 24 11.70 6.50 1.01
C ALA A 24 12.32 7.79 0.46
N THR A 25 12.92 8.58 1.35
CA THR A 25 13.63 9.82 1.01
C THR A 25 14.72 10.15 2.05
N GLU A 26 15.58 11.13 1.76
CA GLU A 26 16.60 11.61 2.70
C GLU A 26 16.06 12.63 3.71
N LYS A 27 15.00 13.36 3.36
CA LYS A 27 14.47 14.47 4.17
C LYS A 27 13.12 14.10 4.78
N LEU A 28 13.00 14.26 6.09
CA LEU A 28 11.68 14.19 6.73
C LEU A 28 10.97 15.51 6.46
N PHE A 29 9.93 15.48 5.64
CA PHE A 29 9.10 16.65 5.41
C PHE A 29 8.03 16.75 6.50
N TYR A 30 8.06 17.85 7.26
CA TYR A 30 6.92 18.25 8.05
C TYR A 30 5.90 18.86 7.09
N VAL A 31 4.97 18.06 6.59
CA VAL A 31 3.84 18.59 5.84
C VAL A 31 2.84 19.10 6.89
N PRO A 32 2.57 20.41 6.94
CA PRO A 32 1.53 20.93 7.80
C PRO A 32 0.25 20.23 7.37
N CYS A 33 -0.35 19.48 8.28
CA CYS A 33 -1.46 18.58 8.01
C CYS A 33 -1.01 17.36 7.20
N ALA A 34 -0.78 16.24 7.87
CA ALA A 34 -1.09 14.96 7.27
C ALA A 34 -2.57 15.03 6.86
N ILE A 35 -2.79 15.25 5.57
CA ILE A 35 -4.12 15.29 5.01
C ILE A 35 -4.60 13.85 5.12
N ASP A 36 -5.53 13.59 6.03
CA ASP A 36 -6.17 12.30 6.21
C ASP A 36 -6.51 11.72 4.82
N SER A 37 -5.78 10.69 4.41
CA SER A 37 -5.89 10.12 3.07
C SER A 37 -7.32 9.60 2.80
N LYS A 38 -8.08 9.34 3.87
CA LYS A 38 -9.49 8.96 3.85
C LYS A 38 -10.43 10.17 3.67
N LYS A 39 -10.03 11.37 4.06
CA LYS A 39 -10.76 12.64 3.76
C LYS A 39 -10.50 13.15 2.35
N ILE A 40 -9.31 12.91 1.78
CA ILE A 40 -8.96 13.33 0.40
C ILE A 40 -9.74 12.53 -0.64
N PHE A 41 -9.81 11.22 -0.45
CA PHE A 41 -10.36 10.33 -1.47
C PHE A 41 -11.83 10.00 -1.20
N LYS A 42 -12.70 10.50 -2.07
CA LYS A 42 -14.09 10.03 -2.21
C LYS A 42 -14.21 9.24 -3.50
N ARG A 43 -15.00 8.15 -3.50
CA ARG A 43 -15.23 7.32 -4.70
C ARG A 43 -16.18 8.00 -5.70
N ASN A 44 -15.79 9.17 -6.19
CA ASN A 44 -16.43 9.95 -7.25
C ASN A 44 -15.33 10.48 -8.19
N LEU A 45 -15.69 10.91 -9.39
CA LEU A 45 -14.70 11.30 -10.41
C LEU A 45 -13.66 12.30 -9.88
N LYS A 46 -14.09 13.32 -9.13
CA LYS A 46 -13.19 14.34 -8.57
C LYS A 46 -12.17 13.75 -7.59
N GLY A 47 -12.57 12.79 -6.77
CA GLY A 47 -11.66 12.12 -5.85
C GLY A 47 -10.60 11.29 -6.58
N TYR A 48 -10.93 10.65 -7.70
CA TYR A 48 -9.95 9.94 -8.52
C TYR A 48 -9.00 10.89 -9.25
N GLU A 49 -9.49 12.02 -9.76
CA GLU A 49 -8.65 13.08 -10.33
C GLU A 49 -7.61 13.57 -9.32
N THR A 50 -8.04 13.92 -8.10
CA THR A 50 -7.13 14.38 -7.03
C THR A 50 -6.14 13.29 -6.62
N LEU A 51 -6.61 12.05 -6.50
CA LEU A 51 -5.74 10.91 -6.14
C LEU A 51 -4.66 10.69 -7.19
N GLU A 52 -5.03 10.67 -8.47
CA GLU A 52 -4.10 10.48 -9.57
C GLU A 52 -3.10 11.64 -9.68
N GLU A 53 -3.58 12.89 -9.56
CA GLU A 53 -2.70 14.05 -9.62
C GLU A 53 -1.59 13.92 -8.56
N ILE A 54 -1.93 13.64 -7.30
CA ILE A 54 -0.95 13.54 -6.23
C ILE A 54 -0.05 12.31 -6.43
N ALA A 55 -0.61 11.14 -6.79
CA ALA A 55 0.17 9.93 -6.99
C ALA A 55 1.18 10.10 -8.14
N LEU A 56 0.81 10.72 -9.26
CA LEU A 56 1.71 10.98 -10.37
C LEU A 56 2.82 11.98 -9.99
N LYS A 57 2.54 13.02 -9.19
CA LYS A 57 3.61 13.93 -8.70
C LYS A 57 4.70 13.18 -7.94
N VAL A 58 4.32 12.15 -7.18
CA VAL A 58 5.23 11.31 -6.39
C VAL A 58 5.96 10.30 -7.28
N ILE A 59 5.22 9.56 -8.12
CA ILE A 59 5.79 8.52 -8.98
C ILE A 59 6.77 9.11 -10.00
N LEU A 60 6.41 10.22 -10.64
CA LEU A 60 7.28 10.89 -11.61
C LEU A 60 8.54 11.47 -10.98
N ALA A 61 8.53 11.75 -9.68
CA ALA A 61 9.70 12.20 -8.89
C ALA A 61 10.52 11.04 -8.30
N SER A 62 10.25 9.79 -8.70
CA SER A 62 10.84 8.60 -8.08
C SER A 62 11.58 7.71 -9.08
N ASP A 63 12.41 6.80 -8.54
CA ASP A 63 13.06 5.72 -9.29
C ASP A 63 12.07 4.69 -9.88
N TYR A 64 10.81 4.70 -9.42
CA TYR A 64 9.75 3.84 -9.94
C TYR A 64 9.13 4.36 -11.24
N LYS A 65 9.44 5.60 -11.68
CA LYS A 65 8.83 6.25 -12.84
C LYS A 65 8.82 5.38 -14.10
N GLU A 66 9.97 4.88 -14.53
CA GLU A 66 10.09 4.15 -15.80
C GLU A 66 9.32 2.82 -15.73
N GLY A 67 9.55 2.01 -14.68
CA GLY A 67 8.82 0.75 -14.51
C GLY A 67 7.30 0.92 -14.38
N PHE A 68 6.85 2.03 -13.79
CA PHE A 68 5.43 2.38 -13.76
C PHE A 68 4.87 2.73 -15.14
N LEU A 69 5.58 3.53 -15.94
CA LEU A 69 5.13 3.90 -17.29
C LEU A 69 5.21 2.73 -18.29
N ASP A 70 6.05 1.73 -18.01
CA ASP A 70 6.11 0.49 -18.78
C ASP A 70 4.91 -0.43 -18.48
N GLU A 71 4.46 -0.51 -17.22
CA GLU A 71 3.33 -1.36 -16.82
C GLU A 71 1.96 -0.70 -17.03
N PHE A 72 1.87 0.62 -16.85
CA PHE A 72 0.61 1.37 -16.83
C PHE A 72 0.57 2.44 -17.92
N SER A 73 -0.65 2.84 -18.31
CA SER A 73 -0.87 3.89 -19.32
C SER A 73 -1.63 5.08 -18.74
N PRO A 74 -1.05 5.80 -17.76
CA PRO A 74 -1.65 7.03 -17.22
C PRO A 74 -1.63 8.16 -18.27
N PRO A 75 -2.38 9.25 -18.04
CA PRO A 75 -3.36 9.42 -16.97
C PRO A 75 -4.70 8.72 -17.27
N TYR A 76 -5.37 8.23 -16.23
CA TYR A 76 -6.65 7.55 -16.29
C TYR A 76 -7.85 8.48 -16.03
N TRP A 77 -7.65 9.52 -15.21
CA TRP A 77 -8.70 10.41 -14.71
C TRP A 77 -8.40 11.90 -14.89
N ILE A 78 -7.12 12.31 -14.94
CA ILE A 78 -6.70 13.69 -15.28
C ILE A 78 -6.39 13.85 -16.77
N LYS A 79 -6.32 15.09 -17.25
CA LYS A 79 -6.13 15.40 -18.68
C LYS A 79 -4.66 15.50 -19.11
N LYS A 80 -3.76 15.82 -18.19
CA LYS A 80 -2.34 16.08 -18.45
C LYS A 80 -1.52 15.62 -17.25
N PHE A 81 -0.28 15.21 -17.49
CA PHE A 81 0.66 14.91 -16.42
C PHE A 81 0.89 16.15 -15.54
N PRO A 82 0.94 15.98 -14.21
CA PRO A 82 1.31 17.06 -13.30
C PRO A 82 2.83 17.23 -13.25
N GLU A 83 3.28 18.41 -12.84
CA GLU A 83 4.69 18.64 -12.51
C GLU A 83 5.10 17.78 -11.31
N PRO A 84 6.20 17.01 -11.41
CA PRO A 84 6.67 16.14 -10.33
C PRO A 84 7.06 16.95 -9.08
N PHE A 85 7.07 16.29 -7.92
CA PHE A 85 7.69 16.89 -6.74
C PHE A 85 9.20 17.09 -6.95
N GLU A 86 9.75 18.17 -6.39
CA GLU A 86 11.17 18.54 -6.54
C GLU A 86 12.16 17.67 -5.74
N PHE A 87 11.65 16.67 -5.02
CA PHE A 87 12.46 15.84 -4.12
C PHE A 87 12.54 14.40 -4.62
N PRO A 88 13.73 13.78 -4.62
CA PRO A 88 13.86 12.41 -5.05
C PRO A 88 13.23 11.45 -4.04
N PHE A 89 12.39 10.56 -4.54
CA PHE A 89 11.85 9.42 -3.80
C PHE A 89 12.44 8.12 -4.32
N LYS A 90 12.57 7.13 -3.42
CA LYS A 90 12.58 5.72 -3.82
C LYS A 90 11.22 5.12 -3.53
N ILE A 91 10.66 4.41 -4.50
CA ILE A 91 9.36 3.74 -4.32
C ILE A 91 9.50 2.27 -4.62
N LYS A 92 8.99 1.44 -3.70
CA LYS A 92 8.78 0.03 -3.95
C LYS A 92 7.31 -0.31 -3.74
N THR A 93 6.74 -1.08 -4.67
CA THR A 93 5.36 -1.54 -4.57
C THR A 93 5.26 -3.02 -4.90
N PHE A 94 4.31 -3.70 -4.26
CA PHE A 94 3.87 -5.04 -4.59
C PHE A 94 2.36 -5.04 -4.81
N ILE A 95 1.91 -5.40 -6.00
CA ILE A 95 0.50 -5.59 -6.35
C ILE A 95 0.23 -7.10 -6.35
N ILE A 96 -0.50 -7.57 -5.35
CA ILE A 96 -0.82 -8.98 -5.16
C ILE A 96 -2.23 -9.19 -5.66
N ASP A 97 -2.36 -9.81 -6.83
CA ASP A 97 -3.67 -10.16 -7.37
C ASP A 97 -4.39 -11.22 -6.53
N VAL A 98 -5.67 -11.43 -6.83
CA VAL A 98 -6.54 -12.36 -6.09
C VAL A 98 -6.02 -13.79 -6.16
N LYS A 99 -5.40 -14.21 -7.27
CA LYS A 99 -4.89 -15.58 -7.44
C LYS A 99 -3.70 -15.81 -6.51
N ASN A 100 -2.69 -14.96 -6.61
CA ASN A 100 -1.48 -15.04 -5.79
C ASN A 100 -1.81 -14.89 -4.31
N PHE A 101 -2.70 -13.95 -3.98
CA PHE A 101 -3.19 -13.78 -2.61
C PHE A 101 -3.82 -15.07 -2.08
N ASN A 102 -4.74 -15.67 -2.83
CA ASN A 102 -5.42 -16.91 -2.43
C ASN A 102 -4.48 -18.11 -2.29
N GLU A 103 -3.47 -18.23 -3.16
CA GLU A 103 -2.45 -19.29 -3.06
C GLU A 103 -1.60 -19.12 -1.80
N GLU A 104 -1.16 -17.90 -1.50
CA GLU A 104 -0.32 -17.63 -0.34
C GLU A 104 -1.06 -17.84 0.98
N ILE A 105 -2.33 -17.43 1.11
CA ILE A 105 -3.09 -17.59 2.36
C ILE A 105 -3.46 -19.04 2.70
N LYS A 106 -3.22 -20.01 1.80
CA LYS A 106 -3.33 -21.44 2.14
C LYS A 106 -2.32 -21.87 3.20
N PHE A 107 -1.18 -21.17 3.26
CA PHE A 107 -0.03 -21.54 4.10
C PHE A 107 0.25 -20.54 5.23
N LYS A 108 -0.34 -19.34 5.18
CA LYS A 108 -0.15 -18.29 6.18
C LYS A 108 -1.40 -17.48 6.42
N LYS A 109 -1.51 -16.88 7.60
CA LYS A 109 -2.59 -15.94 7.90
C LYS A 109 -2.46 -14.70 7.02
N LYS A 110 -3.59 -14.03 6.77
CA LYS A 110 -3.62 -12.78 6.00
C LYS A 110 -2.71 -11.69 6.59
N SER A 111 -2.63 -11.59 7.91
CA SER A 111 -1.76 -10.64 8.61
C SER A 111 -0.27 -10.98 8.42
N GLU A 112 0.08 -12.27 8.39
CA GLU A 112 1.45 -12.75 8.12
C GLU A 112 1.84 -12.48 6.67
N LEU A 113 0.91 -12.67 5.72
CA LEU A 113 1.11 -12.31 4.33
C LEU A 113 1.42 -10.82 4.22
N ASN A 114 0.55 -9.94 4.76
CA ASN A 114 0.76 -8.49 4.69
C ASN A 114 2.12 -8.10 5.29
N PHE A 115 2.42 -8.63 6.47
CA PHE A 115 3.69 -8.37 7.14
C PHE A 115 4.90 -8.85 6.34
N SER A 116 4.82 -10.02 5.70
CA SER A 116 5.92 -10.52 4.88
C SER A 116 6.25 -9.59 3.71
N TYR A 117 5.27 -8.89 3.14
CA TYR A 117 5.51 -7.90 2.10
C TYR A 117 6.05 -6.56 2.65
N PHE A 118 5.68 -6.18 3.88
CA PHE A 118 6.34 -5.06 4.56
C PHE A 118 7.84 -5.35 4.74
N LEU A 119 8.16 -6.57 5.20
CA LEU A 119 9.56 -7.00 5.36
C LEU A 119 10.32 -7.02 4.04
N LYS A 120 9.70 -7.45 2.92
CA LYS A 120 10.31 -7.38 1.59
C LYS A 120 10.66 -5.95 1.17
N ILE A 121 9.74 -5.00 1.37
CA ILE A 121 10.01 -3.57 1.09
C ILE A 121 11.15 -3.05 1.95
N ILE A 122 11.14 -3.38 3.25
CA ILE A 122 12.23 -3.01 4.16
C ILE A 122 13.54 -3.59 3.68
N ASP A 123 13.57 -4.86 3.25
CA ASP A 123 14.78 -5.54 2.80
C ASP A 123 15.44 -4.87 1.59
N GLU A 124 14.62 -4.42 0.64
CA GLU A 124 15.07 -3.80 -0.58
C GLU A 124 15.50 -2.33 -0.38
N LEU A 125 14.87 -1.63 0.58
CA LEU A 125 15.11 -0.20 0.80
C LEU A 125 15.96 0.10 2.04
N LYS A 126 16.35 -0.91 2.83
CA LYS A 126 17.10 -0.72 4.08
C LYS A 126 18.41 0.03 3.86
N ASN A 127 18.72 0.89 4.83
CA ASN A 127 19.96 1.64 4.88
C ASN A 127 20.37 1.84 6.35
N ASP A 128 21.66 2.09 6.60
CA ASP A 128 22.16 2.30 7.95
C ASP A 128 21.51 3.52 8.57
N ARG A 129 21.07 3.36 9.83
CA ARG A 129 20.37 4.38 10.64
C ARG A 129 19.07 4.89 10.02
N MET A 130 18.44 4.11 9.14
CA MET A 130 17.14 4.44 8.59
C MET A 130 16.05 4.41 9.67
N GLU A 131 15.05 5.28 9.55
CA GLU A 131 13.83 5.23 10.35
C GLU A 131 12.65 4.79 9.47
N VAL A 132 12.08 3.64 9.82
CA VAL A 132 10.95 3.03 9.12
C VAL A 132 9.67 3.26 9.91
N PHE A 133 8.65 3.76 9.22
CA PHE A 133 7.32 4.00 9.76
C PHE A 133 6.29 3.15 9.00
N CYS A 134 5.54 2.35 9.74
CA CYS A 134 4.57 1.41 9.20
C CYS A 134 3.21 1.67 9.86
N GLY A 135 2.12 1.50 9.10
CA GLY A 135 0.80 1.32 9.70
C GLY A 135 0.78 0.08 10.60
N LYS A 136 0.10 0.15 11.76
CA LYS A 136 -0.16 -1.07 12.56
C LYS A 136 -1.09 -2.00 11.79
N ILE A 137 -0.66 -3.25 11.62
CA ILE A 137 -1.43 -4.31 10.98
C ILE A 137 -2.55 -4.78 11.92
N GLY A 138 -3.79 -4.74 11.44
CA GLY A 138 -4.95 -5.23 12.16
C GLY A 138 -4.82 -6.72 12.53
N GLY A 139 -5.07 -7.06 13.79
CA GLY A 139 -4.94 -8.43 14.32
C GLY A 139 -3.52 -8.82 14.78
N ALA A 140 -2.50 -8.00 14.50
CA ALA A 140 -1.13 -8.24 14.93
C ALA A 140 -0.80 -7.69 16.33
N LYS A 141 -1.71 -7.86 17.30
CA LYS A 141 -1.47 -7.41 18.67
C LYS A 141 -0.37 -8.29 19.30
N ARG A 142 0.83 -7.73 19.50
CA ARG A 142 2.00 -8.33 20.22
C ARG A 142 2.74 -9.48 19.51
N ILE A 143 2.47 -9.74 18.23
CA ILE A 143 3.09 -10.85 17.47
C ILE A 143 4.20 -10.41 16.51
N TYR A 144 4.49 -9.10 16.43
CA TYR A 144 5.55 -8.60 15.55
C TYR A 144 6.92 -9.20 15.90
N ARG A 145 7.19 -9.42 17.18
CA ARG A 145 8.43 -10.02 17.65
C ARG A 145 8.66 -11.42 17.07
N GLU A 146 7.66 -12.31 17.17
CA GLU A 146 7.75 -13.69 16.65
C GLU A 146 8.00 -13.72 15.13
N TRP A 147 7.45 -12.75 14.41
CA TRP A 147 7.67 -12.62 12.97
C TRP A 147 9.03 -12.01 12.65
N PHE A 148 9.52 -11.09 13.47
CA PHE A 148 10.83 -10.46 13.31
C PHE A 148 11.98 -11.41 13.60
N GLU A 149 11.85 -12.29 14.60
CA GLU A 149 12.91 -13.24 15.00
C GLU A 149 13.35 -14.17 13.86
N LYS A 150 12.51 -14.34 12.83
CA LYS A 150 12.83 -15.13 11.63
C LYS A 150 13.54 -14.34 10.54
N PHE A 151 13.57 -13.01 10.63
CA PHE A 151 13.96 -12.13 9.53
C PHE A 151 15.16 -11.22 9.87
N PHE A 152 15.30 -10.83 11.13
CA PHE A 152 16.36 -9.94 11.63
C PHE A 152 17.42 -10.72 12.40
N ASP A 153 18.67 -10.28 12.31
CA ASP A 153 19.80 -10.87 13.02
C ASP A 153 19.76 -10.52 14.52
N ASP A 154 19.27 -9.31 14.82
CA ASP A 154 19.13 -8.80 16.19
C ASP A 154 17.92 -7.86 16.29
N ILE A 155 17.23 -7.88 17.44
CA ILE A 155 16.00 -7.14 17.71
C ILE A 155 16.02 -6.64 19.16
N GLU A 156 16.06 -5.32 19.30
CA GLU A 156 15.93 -4.61 20.57
C GLU A 156 14.53 -3.96 20.63
N VAL A 157 13.70 -4.41 21.57
CA VAL A 157 12.35 -3.85 21.79
C VAL A 157 12.48 -2.54 22.57
N LEU A 158 12.20 -1.41 21.92
CA LEU A 158 12.28 -0.09 22.56
C LEU A 158 10.94 0.31 23.20
N LYS A 159 9.82 -0.07 22.58
CA LYS A 159 8.47 0.26 23.06
C LYS A 159 7.42 -0.68 22.49
N GLU A 160 6.46 -1.14 23.29
CA GLU A 160 5.26 -1.84 22.81
C GLU A 160 4.01 -1.36 23.55
N LYS A 161 3.22 -0.52 22.87
CA LYS A 161 1.93 -0.01 23.34
C LYS A 161 0.86 -0.22 22.26
N GLU A 162 -0.40 0.00 22.65
CA GLU A 162 -1.53 -0.12 21.73
C GLU A 162 -1.39 0.82 20.53
N GLU A 163 -1.05 2.08 20.78
CA GLU A 163 -0.92 3.12 19.76
C GLU A 163 0.39 3.03 18.96
N GLU A 164 1.46 2.50 19.55
CA GLU A 164 2.76 2.40 18.87
C GLU A 164 3.65 1.27 19.39
N SER A 165 4.35 0.61 18.47
CA SER A 165 5.38 -0.38 18.76
C SER A 165 6.67 0.01 18.02
N VAL A 166 7.80 0.08 18.74
CA VAL A 166 9.08 0.56 18.23
C VAL A 166 10.17 -0.45 18.54
N TYR A 167 10.93 -0.80 17.51
CA TYR A 167 12.00 -1.78 17.55
C TYR A 167 13.25 -1.17 16.91
N LYS A 168 14.41 -1.47 17.48
CA LYS A 168 15.69 -1.32 16.80
C LYS A 168 16.12 -2.69 16.33
N VAL A 169 16.49 -2.79 15.06
CA VAL A 169 16.78 -4.07 14.42
C VAL A 169 18.13 -4.02 13.72
N LYS A 170 18.70 -5.20 13.50
CA LYS A 170 19.89 -5.38 12.68
C LYS A 170 19.63 -6.43 11.61
N LYS A 171 20.05 -6.16 10.38
CA LYS A 171 20.03 -7.10 9.26
C LYS A 171 21.20 -6.87 8.33
N ASP A 172 21.91 -7.92 7.96
CA ASP A 172 23.05 -7.89 7.04
C ASP A 172 24.12 -6.86 7.49
N GLY A 173 24.34 -6.77 8.81
CA GLY A 173 25.28 -5.81 9.40
C GLY A 173 24.75 -4.38 9.55
N ILE A 174 23.58 -4.06 8.98
CA ILE A 174 22.98 -2.72 8.99
C ILE A 174 22.02 -2.58 10.17
N SER A 175 22.08 -1.47 10.91
CA SER A 175 21.16 -1.21 12.04
C SER A 175 20.21 -0.07 11.73
N PHE A 176 18.93 -0.27 12.02
CA PHE A 176 17.89 0.72 11.76
C PHE A 176 16.70 0.56 12.71
N LYS A 177 15.75 1.50 12.66
CA LYS A 177 14.60 1.54 13.56
C LYS A 177 13.30 1.29 12.79
N ILE A 178 12.41 0.48 13.34
CA ILE A 178 11.07 0.24 12.80
C ILE A 178 10.02 0.66 13.82
N SER A 179 9.06 1.48 13.39
CA SER A 179 7.95 1.96 14.19
C SER A 179 6.62 1.58 13.54
N PHE A 180 5.81 0.78 14.22
CA PHE A 180 4.43 0.50 13.84
C PHE A 180 3.49 1.41 14.61
N LEU A 181 2.76 2.25 13.89
CA LEU A 181 1.98 3.32 14.46
C LEU A 181 0.50 3.18 14.07
N LEU A 182 -0.37 3.35 15.06
CA LEU A 182 -1.79 3.52 14.80
C LEU A 182 -1.97 4.84 14.03
N ASN A 183 -2.72 4.79 12.92
CA ASN A 183 -2.91 5.92 12.02
C ASN A 183 -1.59 6.58 11.58
N ALA A 184 -0.61 5.77 11.17
CA ALA A 184 0.72 6.24 10.75
C ALA A 184 0.64 7.32 9.66
N GLU A 185 -0.33 7.21 8.75
CA GLU A 185 -0.62 8.19 7.69
C GLU A 185 -0.96 9.59 8.23
N ASP A 186 -1.55 9.70 9.42
CA ASP A 186 -1.88 10.99 10.06
C ASP A 186 -0.67 11.61 10.78
N ARG A 187 0.39 10.81 11.02
CA ARG A 187 1.58 11.21 11.78
C ARG A 187 2.81 11.41 10.90
N PHE A 188 2.91 10.69 9.79
CA PHE A 188 4.09 10.62 8.94
C PHE A 188 3.76 10.78 7.47
N PHE A 189 4.30 11.84 6.86
CA PHE A 189 4.06 12.18 5.47
C PHE A 189 4.39 11.05 4.49
N LEU A 190 5.47 10.29 4.73
CA LEU A 190 5.84 9.17 3.84
C LEU A 190 4.84 8.00 3.91
N CYS A 191 4.20 7.76 5.05
CA CYS A 191 3.11 6.79 5.15
C CYS A 191 1.89 7.28 4.35
N ALA A 192 1.56 8.57 4.44
CA ALA A 192 0.49 9.16 3.63
C ALA A 192 0.77 9.05 2.12
N LEU A 193 2.00 9.34 1.68
CA LEU A 193 2.40 9.16 0.28
C LEU A 193 2.32 7.69 -0.17
N SER A 194 2.79 6.77 0.68
CA SER A 194 2.70 5.32 0.41
C SER A 194 1.24 4.89 0.25
N SER A 195 0.35 5.39 1.11
CA SER A 195 -1.09 5.14 1.01
C SER A 195 -1.70 5.70 -0.26
N ILE A 196 -1.32 6.92 -0.66
CA ILE A 196 -1.81 7.57 -1.89
C ILE A 196 -1.40 6.78 -3.13
N VAL A 197 -0.11 6.45 -3.24
CA VAL A 197 0.42 5.67 -4.37
C VAL A 197 -0.22 4.28 -4.40
N GLY A 198 -0.26 3.56 -3.28
CA GLY A 198 -0.86 2.23 -3.22
C GLY A 198 -2.36 2.24 -3.53
N LYS A 199 -3.11 3.23 -3.04
CA LYS A 199 -4.53 3.42 -3.36
C LYS A 199 -4.75 3.71 -4.84
N TYR A 200 -3.90 4.55 -5.46
CA TYR A 200 -3.95 4.83 -6.89
C TYR A 200 -3.74 3.57 -7.74
N LEU A 201 -2.65 2.82 -7.47
CA LEU A 201 -2.36 1.57 -8.16
C LEU A 201 -3.48 0.53 -8.00
N ARG A 202 -4.02 0.42 -6.77
CA ARG A 202 -5.15 -0.46 -6.46
C ARG A 202 -6.38 -0.09 -7.27
N GLU A 203 -6.71 1.19 -7.37
CA GLU A 203 -7.88 1.65 -8.13
C GLU A 203 -7.70 1.51 -9.65
N ILE A 204 -6.48 1.65 -10.20
CA ILE A 204 -6.21 1.32 -11.61
C ILE A 204 -6.55 -0.15 -11.90
N LYS A 205 -6.04 -1.07 -11.08
CA LYS A 205 -6.36 -2.50 -11.25
C LYS A 205 -7.86 -2.78 -11.03
N MET A 206 -8.53 -2.09 -10.12
CA MET A 206 -9.99 -2.20 -9.97
C MET A 206 -10.75 -1.71 -11.19
N LEU A 207 -10.26 -0.68 -11.88
CA LEU A 207 -10.83 -0.18 -13.14
C LEU A 207 -10.64 -1.21 -14.24
N GLU A 208 -9.45 -1.79 -14.37
CA GLU A 208 -9.16 -2.87 -15.32
C GLU A 208 -10.07 -4.09 -15.10
N ILE A 209 -10.25 -4.51 -13.84
CA ILE A 209 -11.18 -5.60 -13.51
C ILE A 209 -12.60 -5.20 -13.92
N SER A 210 -13.06 -4.00 -13.57
CA SER A 210 -14.40 -3.52 -13.97
C SER A 210 -14.62 -3.59 -15.49
N LYS A 211 -13.64 -3.13 -16.27
CA LYS A 211 -13.68 -3.19 -17.74
C LYS A 211 -13.69 -4.62 -18.26
N LYS A 212 -12.85 -5.51 -17.72
CA LYS A 212 -12.82 -6.94 -18.08
C LYS A 212 -14.15 -7.65 -17.79
N LEU A 213 -14.93 -7.14 -16.83
CA LEU A 213 -16.27 -7.63 -16.52
C LEU A 213 -17.38 -7.01 -17.38
N GLY A 214 -17.04 -6.16 -18.36
CA GLY A 214 -17.97 -5.51 -19.26
C GLY A 214 -18.59 -4.22 -18.72
N PHE A 215 -18.01 -3.61 -17.68
CA PHE A 215 -18.48 -2.31 -17.18
C PHE A 215 -17.64 -1.16 -17.76
N GLU A 216 -18.28 -0.22 -18.45
CA GLU A 216 -17.62 0.92 -19.11
C GLU A 216 -17.66 2.22 -18.29
N SER A 217 -17.64 2.13 -16.96
CA SER A 217 -17.66 3.32 -16.10
C SER A 217 -16.31 4.04 -16.06
N LYS A 218 -16.34 5.38 -15.94
CA LYS A 218 -15.14 6.23 -15.83
C LYS A 218 -14.28 5.92 -14.59
N ILE A 219 -14.90 5.44 -13.53
CA ILE A 219 -14.25 4.96 -12.31
C ILE A 219 -14.60 3.49 -12.10
N PRO A 220 -13.87 2.72 -11.28
CA PRO A 220 -14.22 1.34 -10.97
C PRO A 220 -15.69 1.19 -10.55
N TYR A 221 -16.42 0.30 -11.22
CA TYR A 221 -17.86 0.16 -11.08
C TYR A 221 -18.27 -0.25 -9.65
N PHE A 222 -17.46 -1.11 -9.04
CA PHE A 222 -17.64 -1.66 -7.69
C PHE A 222 -16.39 -1.43 -6.83
N SER A 223 -16.55 -1.45 -5.51
CA SER A 223 -15.44 -1.11 -4.61
C SER A 223 -14.58 -2.31 -4.20
N GLY A 224 -15.14 -3.52 -4.30
CA GLY A 224 -14.54 -4.73 -3.76
C GLY A 224 -14.84 -4.96 -2.27
N TYR A 225 -15.37 -3.96 -1.55
CA TYR A 225 -15.85 -4.11 -0.17
C TYR A 225 -17.29 -4.65 -0.13
N SER A 226 -17.85 -4.82 1.07
CA SER A 226 -19.23 -5.26 1.30
C SER A 226 -20.27 -4.19 0.92
N ASP A 227 -20.22 -3.71 -0.33
CA ASP A 227 -21.20 -2.81 -0.93
C ASP A 227 -22.10 -3.58 -1.92
N LYS A 228 -23.30 -3.04 -2.18
CA LYS A 228 -24.31 -3.68 -3.03
C LYS A 228 -23.77 -4.14 -4.38
N LYS A 229 -23.00 -3.29 -5.08
CA LYS A 229 -22.49 -3.63 -6.42
C LYS A 229 -21.48 -4.77 -6.37
N THR A 230 -20.63 -4.78 -5.35
CA THR A 230 -19.68 -5.89 -5.14
C THR A 230 -20.41 -7.20 -4.84
N GLU A 231 -21.42 -7.18 -3.96
CA GLU A 231 -22.20 -8.38 -3.64
C GLU A 231 -22.95 -8.93 -4.85
N ASP A 232 -23.54 -8.06 -5.67
CA ASP A 232 -24.23 -8.45 -6.90
C ASP A 232 -23.29 -9.14 -7.89
N ILE A 233 -22.06 -8.64 -8.02
CA ILE A 233 -21.02 -9.26 -8.84
C ILE A 233 -20.61 -10.63 -8.29
N ILE A 234 -20.36 -10.74 -6.98
CA ILE A 234 -20.01 -12.02 -6.34
C ILE A 234 -21.11 -13.06 -6.59
N ARG A 235 -22.38 -12.69 -6.42
CA ARG A 235 -23.53 -13.57 -6.67
C ARG A 235 -23.59 -14.01 -8.13
N ARG A 236 -23.38 -13.09 -9.07
CA ARG A 236 -23.35 -13.40 -10.51
C ARG A 236 -22.29 -14.47 -10.83
N PHE A 237 -21.10 -14.36 -10.25
CA PHE A 237 -20.03 -15.35 -10.46
C PHE A 237 -20.32 -16.71 -9.82
N LYS A 238 -20.81 -16.74 -8.58
CA LYS A 238 -21.19 -18.00 -7.93
C LYS A 238 -22.25 -18.77 -8.74
N ASN A 239 -23.22 -18.05 -9.30
CA ASN A 239 -24.26 -18.66 -10.14
C ASN A 239 -23.73 -19.19 -11.47
N ILE A 240 -22.67 -18.59 -12.03
CA ILE A 240 -22.00 -19.10 -13.23
C ILE A 240 -21.22 -20.37 -12.90
N GLU A 241 -20.48 -20.39 -11.79
CA GLU A 241 -19.69 -21.56 -11.38
C GLU A 241 -20.57 -22.79 -11.08
N ILE A 242 -21.75 -22.58 -10.47
CA ILE A 242 -22.75 -23.63 -10.23
C ILE A 242 -23.32 -24.19 -11.54
N ARG A 243 -23.42 -23.38 -12.61
CA ARG A 243 -23.96 -23.83 -13.90
C ARG A 243 -22.95 -24.58 -14.77
N ILE A 244 -21.67 -24.51 -14.43
CA ILE A 244 -20.56 -25.14 -15.18
C ILE A 244 -20.08 -26.44 -14.51
N LYS A 245 -20.42 -26.63 -13.22
CA LYS A 245 -20.26 -27.90 -12.49
C LYS A 245 -21.49 -28.79 -12.70
#